data_AF-A0A0P7VU30-F1
#
_entry.id   AF-A0A0P7VU30-F1
#
_cell.length_a   1.000
_cell.length_b   1.000
_cell.length_c   1.000
_cell.angle_alpha   90.00
_cell.angle_beta   90.00
_cell.angle_gamma   90.00
#
_symmetry.space_group_name_H-M   'P 1'
#
loop_
_entity.id
_entity.type
_entity.pdbx_description
1 polymer ?
#
loop_
_entity_poly.entity_id
_entity_poly.type
_entity_poly.pdbx_seq_one_letter_code
_entity_poly.pdbx_strand_id
1 'polypeptide(L)'
;MWAPERKLAWKEPFLFLRLRTPPVFEMRALCLSAFSYFRSVSIFLCLFVSMCRCMNVWHLHSQAADVVIERSPTFSAKPEVTTLVFGNVFTDHMLTVEWTGDEGWKKPHIRPFHNLSVHPASSALHYAVQLFEGMKAYWGQDGRVRLFRPMLNMKRMLKSAERACLPSFDGEELLECIRKLVETDQDWVPRSDSASLYIRPVLIGTEPSLGVKKPSRALLYVILSPVGSYFSTSTKPLSLWADPKYIRAWKGGTGDCKMGG
;
A
#
# COMPACT_ATOMS: atom_id res chain seq x y z
N MET A 1 -11.88 -35.23 -7.74
CA MET A 1 -13.23 -34.82 -8.18
C MET A 1 -13.58 -33.55 -7.43
N TRP A 2 -13.25 -32.38 -7.98
CA TRP A 2 -13.51 -31.06 -7.41
C TRP A 2 -14.35 -30.28 -8.42
N ALA A 3 -15.42 -29.66 -7.94
CA ALA A 3 -16.40 -28.95 -8.75
C ALA A 3 -15.79 -27.70 -9.42
N PRO A 4 -16.24 -27.31 -10.63
CA PRO A 4 -15.73 -26.13 -11.30
C PRO A 4 -16.46 -24.87 -10.82
N GLU A 5 -15.77 -23.98 -10.10
CA GLU A 5 -16.25 -22.62 -9.88
C GLU A 5 -15.98 -21.75 -11.11
N ARG A 6 -16.98 -20.95 -11.47
CA ARG A 6 -17.04 -20.14 -12.70
C ARG A 6 -15.92 -19.10 -12.72
N LYS A 7 -15.03 -19.21 -13.71
CA LYS A 7 -14.09 -18.16 -14.09
C LYS A 7 -14.86 -16.98 -14.67
N LEU A 8 -14.95 -15.88 -13.92
CA LEU A 8 -15.31 -14.58 -14.48
C LEU A 8 -14.16 -14.11 -15.38
N ALA A 9 -14.30 -14.39 -16.66
CA ALA A 9 -13.51 -13.81 -17.73
C ALA A 9 -13.99 -12.37 -17.95
N TRP A 10 -13.08 -11.41 -17.83
CA TRP A 10 -13.36 -10.02 -18.21
C TRP A 10 -13.28 -9.90 -19.73
N LYS A 11 -14.45 -9.92 -20.38
CA LYS A 11 -14.67 -9.39 -21.73
C LYS A 11 -15.57 -8.15 -21.59
N GLU A 12 -15.27 -7.17 -22.45
CA GLU A 12 -15.94 -5.88 -22.68
C GLU A 12 -15.35 -4.63 -21.99
N PRO A 13 -15.19 -3.52 -22.73
CA PRO A 13 -14.71 -2.24 -22.22
C PRO A 13 -15.84 -1.59 -21.42
N PHE A 14 -15.57 -1.26 -20.16
CA PHE A 14 -16.53 -0.52 -19.35
C PHE A 14 -16.72 0.90 -19.90
N LEU A 15 -17.85 1.08 -20.58
CA LEU A 15 -18.55 2.35 -20.59
C LEU A 15 -18.82 2.71 -19.11
N PHE A 16 -18.20 3.78 -18.61
CA PHE A 16 -18.57 4.33 -17.31
C PHE A 16 -20.03 4.80 -17.40
N LEU A 17 -20.96 3.99 -16.91
CA LEU A 17 -22.23 4.52 -16.43
C LEU A 17 -21.88 5.30 -15.17
N ARG A 18 -21.47 6.56 -15.39
CA ARG A 18 -21.38 7.59 -14.38
C ARG A 18 -22.77 7.65 -13.77
N LEU A 19 -22.97 6.99 -12.62
CA LEU A 19 -24.07 7.35 -11.74
C LEU A 19 -23.80 8.81 -11.41
N ARG A 20 -24.50 9.71 -12.12
CA ARG A 20 -24.58 11.11 -11.73
C ARG A 20 -25.02 11.08 -10.27
N THR A 21 -24.12 11.46 -9.38
CA THR A 21 -24.55 12.00 -8.10
C THR A 21 -25.61 13.07 -8.43
N PRO A 22 -26.78 13.03 -7.78
CA PRO A 22 -27.76 14.08 -8.01
C PRO A 22 -27.10 15.43 -7.71
N PRO A 23 -27.37 16.48 -8.50
CA PRO A 23 -26.87 17.81 -8.16
C PRO A 23 -27.33 18.16 -6.76
N VAL A 24 -26.45 18.79 -5.99
CA VAL A 24 -26.72 19.35 -4.66
C VAL A 24 -27.80 20.43 -4.81
N PHE A 25 -29.04 20.01 -4.82
CA PHE A 25 -30.22 20.87 -4.82
C PHE A 25 -31.39 20.19 -4.11
N GLU A 26 -31.13 19.44 -3.04
CA GLU A 26 -32.20 18.92 -2.19
C GLU A 26 -31.72 18.67 -0.76
N MET A 27 -31.04 19.67 -0.20
CA MET A 27 -30.77 19.74 1.25
C MET A 27 -31.10 21.13 1.81
N ARG A 28 -32.04 21.84 1.16
CA ARG A 28 -32.70 23.04 1.70
C ARG A 28 -34.14 22.78 2.18
N ALA A 29 -34.70 21.60 1.95
CA ALA A 29 -36.09 21.30 2.32
C ALA A 29 -36.28 20.62 3.69
N LEU A 30 -35.20 20.17 4.35
CA LEU A 30 -35.27 19.55 5.68
C LEU A 30 -34.76 20.45 6.83
N CYS A 31 -34.38 21.70 6.52
CA CYS A 31 -33.92 22.68 7.51
C CYS A 31 -34.91 23.85 7.72
N LEU A 32 -36.17 23.70 7.25
CA LEU A 32 -37.23 24.70 7.41
C LEU A 32 -38.45 24.20 8.20
N SER A 33 -38.42 22.99 8.76
CA SER A 33 -39.51 22.46 9.63
C SER A 33 -39.13 22.36 11.12
N ALA A 34 -38.03 22.99 11.55
CA ALA A 34 -37.63 23.05 12.96
C ALA A 34 -37.46 24.49 13.47
N PHE A 35 -38.16 25.45 12.85
CA PHE A 35 -38.17 26.86 13.27
C PHE A 35 -39.39 27.17 14.14
N SER A 36 -39.57 26.43 15.23
CA SER A 36 -40.54 26.81 16.27
C SER A 36 -40.29 26.05 17.57
N TYR A 37 -39.15 26.29 18.22
CA TYR A 37 -39.04 26.40 19.67
C TYR A 37 -37.56 26.62 20.05
N PHE A 38 -37.34 27.32 21.17
CA PHE A 38 -36.05 27.72 21.77
C PHE A 38 -35.47 29.08 21.38
N ARG A 39 -35.96 30.10 22.10
CA ARG A 39 -35.17 31.24 22.57
C ARG A 39 -34.05 30.73 23.50
N SER A 40 -32.80 30.76 23.08
CA SER A 40 -31.67 31.08 23.96
C SER A 40 -30.38 31.33 23.15
N VAL A 41 -29.98 32.60 23.10
CA VAL A 41 -28.77 33.08 22.42
C VAL A 41 -27.58 32.88 23.37
N SER A 42 -27.00 31.68 23.40
CA SER A 42 -25.62 31.46 23.95
C SER A 42 -25.00 30.10 23.63
N ILE A 43 -25.75 29.12 23.10
CA ILE A 43 -25.18 27.78 22.80
C ILE A 43 -24.77 27.65 21.32
N PHE A 44 -25.26 28.55 20.45
CA PHE A 44 -25.01 28.48 19.01
C PHE A 44 -23.57 28.82 18.58
N LEU A 45 -22.83 29.61 19.36
CA LEU A 45 -21.47 29.99 18.99
C LEU A 45 -20.45 28.86 19.26
N CYS A 46 -20.73 27.95 20.20
CA CYS A 46 -19.83 26.84 20.52
C CYS A 46 -19.97 25.68 19.53
N LEU A 47 -21.17 25.44 19.00
CA LEU A 47 -21.43 24.39 18.00
C LEU A 47 -20.99 24.80 16.59
N PHE A 48 -21.03 26.08 16.24
CA PHE A 48 -20.55 26.55 14.94
C PHE A 48 -19.02 26.50 14.81
N VAL A 49 -18.28 26.80 15.89
CA VAL A 49 -16.80 26.69 15.88
C VAL A 49 -16.34 25.22 15.87
N SER A 50 -17.12 24.31 16.47
CA SER A 50 -16.83 22.87 16.45
C SER A 50 -17.17 22.22 15.09
N MET A 51 -18.31 22.58 14.47
CA MET A 51 -18.67 22.08 13.14
C MET A 51 -17.85 22.68 12.00
N CYS A 52 -17.41 23.94 12.09
CA CYS A 52 -16.52 24.53 11.08
C CYS A 52 -15.08 23.96 11.12
N ARG A 53 -14.68 23.26 12.19
CA ARG A 53 -13.42 22.49 12.22
C ARG A 53 -13.54 21.10 11.57
N CYS A 54 -14.75 20.58 11.39
CA CYS A 54 -15.01 19.29 10.75
C CYS A 54 -15.16 19.38 9.22
N MET A 55 -15.21 20.57 8.62
CA MET A 55 -15.51 20.74 7.18
C MET A 55 -14.33 21.26 6.35
N ASN A 56 -13.15 21.44 6.96
CA ASN A 56 -11.92 21.90 6.28
C ASN A 56 -10.72 20.98 6.51
N VAL A 57 -10.94 19.67 6.57
CA VAL A 57 -9.87 18.69 6.37
C VAL A 57 -10.06 18.06 5.00
N TRP A 58 -9.92 18.90 3.96
CA TRP A 58 -9.65 18.42 2.62
C TRP A 58 -8.20 17.93 2.62
N HIS A 59 -7.96 16.75 3.20
CA HIS A 59 -6.68 16.10 3.05
C HIS A 59 -6.49 15.84 1.55
N LEU A 60 -5.50 16.50 0.96
CA LEU A 60 -4.89 16.08 -0.30
C LEU A 60 -4.42 14.63 -0.08
N HIS A 61 -5.30 13.68 -0.39
CA HIS A 61 -4.90 12.31 -0.57
C HIS A 61 -4.17 12.29 -1.89
N SER A 62 -2.92 11.84 -1.90
CA SER A 62 -2.22 11.65 -3.15
C SER A 62 -2.97 10.57 -3.95
N GLN A 63 -3.46 10.95 -5.12
CA GLN A 63 -4.22 10.06 -5.98
C GLN A 63 -3.26 9.34 -6.92
N ALA A 64 -3.56 8.10 -7.26
CA ALA A 64 -2.87 7.36 -8.30
C ALA A 64 -2.99 8.05 -9.66
N ALA A 65 -4.02 8.88 -9.86
CA ALA A 65 -4.15 9.76 -11.03
C ALA A 65 -2.95 10.71 -11.19
N ASP A 66 -2.33 11.14 -10.10
CA ASP A 66 -1.22 12.09 -10.07
C ASP A 66 0.17 11.44 -10.11
N VAL A 67 0.26 10.13 -10.35
CA VAL A 67 1.55 9.44 -10.38
C VAL A 67 2.44 10.00 -11.48
N VAL A 68 3.65 10.39 -11.09
CA VAL A 68 4.68 10.86 -12.04
C VAL A 68 5.59 9.67 -12.34
N ILE A 69 5.67 9.30 -13.62
CA ILE A 69 6.49 8.18 -14.08
C ILE A 69 7.73 8.72 -14.80
N GLU A 70 8.89 8.44 -14.23
CA GLU A 70 10.21 8.70 -14.80
C GLU A 70 10.82 7.36 -15.22
N ARG A 71 10.96 7.15 -16.54
CA ARG A 71 11.49 5.89 -17.06
C ARG A 71 13.01 5.84 -16.95
N SER A 72 13.54 4.67 -16.61
CA SER A 72 14.96 4.42 -16.59
C SER A 72 15.56 4.60 -18.00
N PRO A 73 16.69 5.33 -18.14
CA PRO A 73 17.39 5.45 -19.42
C PRO A 73 18.09 4.14 -19.82
N THR A 74 18.31 3.24 -18.87
CA THR A 74 18.99 1.95 -19.06
C THR A 74 18.18 0.83 -18.44
N PHE A 75 18.01 -0.28 -19.16
CA PHE A 75 17.29 -1.45 -18.67
C PHE A 75 18.27 -2.57 -18.32
N SER A 76 18.08 -3.18 -17.15
CA SER A 76 18.90 -4.30 -16.72
C SER A 76 18.52 -5.57 -17.48
N ALA A 77 19.51 -6.44 -17.69
CA ALA A 77 19.28 -7.77 -18.25
C ALA A 77 18.40 -8.58 -17.28
N LYS A 78 17.34 -9.20 -17.81
CA LYS A 78 16.44 -10.01 -17.00
C LYS A 78 17.11 -11.35 -16.70
N PRO A 79 17.17 -11.77 -15.42
CA PRO A 79 17.79 -13.03 -15.06
C PRO A 79 17.01 -14.22 -15.61
N GLU A 80 17.71 -15.31 -15.90
CA GLU A 80 17.09 -16.60 -16.22
C GLU A 80 16.26 -17.12 -15.04
N VAL A 81 15.09 -17.70 -15.33
CA VAL A 81 14.15 -18.15 -14.29
C VAL A 81 14.78 -19.17 -13.33
N THR A 82 15.68 -20.02 -13.84
CA THR A 82 16.35 -21.07 -13.08
C THR A 82 17.39 -20.56 -12.09
N THR A 83 17.86 -19.32 -12.24
CA THR A 83 18.88 -18.70 -11.38
C THR A 83 18.27 -17.75 -10.34
N LEU A 84 16.96 -17.56 -10.35
CA LEU A 84 16.26 -16.65 -9.44
C LEU A 84 16.38 -17.09 -7.99
N VAL A 85 17.07 -16.27 -7.20
CA VAL A 85 17.10 -16.37 -5.74
C VAL A 85 16.18 -15.30 -5.15
N PHE A 86 15.36 -15.69 -4.16
CA PHE A 86 14.37 -14.81 -3.55
C PHE A 86 15.01 -13.51 -3.01
N GLY A 87 14.57 -12.37 -3.52
CA GLY A 87 14.92 -11.04 -2.97
C GLY A 87 16.31 -10.52 -3.33
N ASN A 88 17.02 -11.13 -4.27
CA ASN A 88 18.38 -10.73 -4.65
C ASN A 88 18.47 -9.83 -5.88
N VAL A 89 17.49 -9.93 -6.79
CA VAL A 89 17.43 -9.13 -8.01
C VAL A 89 16.22 -8.21 -7.92
N PHE A 90 16.37 -6.95 -8.35
CA PHE A 90 15.31 -5.95 -8.36
C PHE A 90 15.05 -5.46 -9.78
N THR A 91 13.84 -4.95 -10.03
CA THR A 91 13.46 -4.40 -11.33
C THR A 91 14.01 -2.98 -11.53
N ASP A 92 13.80 -2.43 -12.72
CA ASP A 92 14.39 -1.15 -13.12
C ASP A 92 13.75 0.06 -12.41
N HIS A 93 12.52 -0.07 -11.88
CA HIS A 93 11.80 1.03 -11.23
C HIS A 93 11.33 0.68 -9.81
N MET A 94 11.05 1.73 -9.05
CA MET A 94 10.38 1.65 -7.74
C MET A 94 9.34 2.75 -7.59
N LEU A 95 8.32 2.51 -6.77
CA LEU A 95 7.37 3.53 -6.34
C LEU A 95 7.88 4.20 -5.06
N THR A 96 7.75 5.51 -4.94
CA THR A 96 7.95 6.28 -3.69
C THR A 96 6.84 7.30 -3.48
N VAL A 97 6.41 7.47 -2.23
CA VAL A 97 5.42 8.46 -1.81
C VAL A 97 5.85 9.00 -0.44
N GLU A 98 6.18 10.29 -0.39
CA GLU A 98 6.54 10.96 0.87
C GLU A 98 5.30 11.42 1.63
N TRP A 99 5.42 11.48 2.95
CA TRP A 99 4.40 12.08 3.82
C TRP A 99 5.04 13.00 4.86
N THR A 100 4.38 14.13 5.13
CA THR A 100 4.69 15.03 6.24
C THR A 100 3.43 15.31 7.06
N GLY A 101 3.60 15.57 8.36
CA GLY A 101 2.48 15.91 9.25
C GLY A 101 1.76 17.19 8.86
N ASP A 102 2.48 18.12 8.22
CA ASP A 102 1.95 19.44 7.86
C ASP A 102 1.22 19.43 6.50
N GLU A 103 1.75 18.69 5.51
CA GLU A 103 1.23 18.72 4.13
C GLU A 103 0.46 17.44 3.74
N GLY A 104 0.60 16.37 4.52
CA GLY A 104 0.03 15.07 4.18
C GLY A 104 0.85 14.32 3.14
N TRP A 105 0.19 13.51 2.31
CA TRP A 105 0.84 12.70 1.29
C TRP A 105 1.21 13.55 0.08
N LYS A 106 2.48 13.48 -0.33
CA LYS A 106 2.96 14.07 -1.57
C LYS A 106 2.60 13.18 -2.77
N LYS A 107 2.80 13.72 -3.97
CA LYS A 107 2.55 12.99 -5.23
C LYS A 107 3.34 11.69 -5.29
N PRO A 108 2.74 10.59 -5.78
CA PRO A 108 3.44 9.33 -5.95
C PRO A 108 4.39 9.41 -7.15
N HIS A 109 5.53 8.76 -7.04
CA HIS A 109 6.58 8.76 -8.05
C HIS A 109 7.01 7.34 -8.39
N ILE A 110 6.91 6.96 -9.67
CA ILE A 110 7.59 5.77 -10.20
C ILE A 110 8.86 6.25 -10.87
N ARG A 111 10.02 5.86 -10.33
CA ARG A 111 11.33 6.33 -10.80
C ARG A 111 12.31 5.17 -10.90
N PRO A 112 13.48 5.35 -11.54
CA PRO A 112 14.51 4.32 -11.56
C PRO A 112 14.86 3.84 -10.15
N PHE A 113 15.11 2.56 -9.99
CA PHE A 113 15.49 1.97 -8.71
C PHE A 113 16.76 2.67 -8.17
N HIS A 114 16.71 3.11 -6.92
CA HIS A 114 17.81 3.85 -6.29
C HIS A 114 17.85 3.61 -4.78
N ASN A 115 18.99 3.95 -4.17
CA ASN A 115 19.14 3.92 -2.72
C ASN A 115 18.31 5.02 -2.05
N LEU A 116 17.73 4.71 -0.91
CA LEU A 116 17.02 5.69 -0.10
C LEU A 116 18.01 6.61 0.63
N SER A 117 17.88 7.92 0.46
CA SER A 117 18.58 8.92 1.27
C SER A 117 17.71 9.28 2.48
N VAL A 118 18.09 8.81 3.66
CA VAL A 118 17.35 9.03 4.91
C VAL A 118 18.23 9.72 5.95
N HIS A 119 17.61 10.56 6.78
CA HIS A 119 18.33 11.19 7.90
C HIS A 119 18.85 10.10 8.86
N PRO A 120 20.09 10.17 9.37
CA PRO A 120 20.65 9.13 10.24
C PRO A 120 19.83 8.87 11.52
N ALA A 121 19.13 9.88 12.03
CA ALA A 121 18.22 9.77 13.17
C ALA A 121 16.81 9.24 12.83
N SER A 122 16.57 8.76 11.61
CA SER A 122 15.24 8.29 11.18
C SER A 122 14.67 7.22 12.11
N SER A 123 13.46 7.43 12.62
CA SER A 123 12.81 6.52 13.58
C SER A 123 12.76 5.03 13.14
N ALA A 124 12.72 4.74 11.84
CA ALA A 124 12.78 3.38 11.33
C ALA A 124 14.11 2.66 11.65
N LEU A 125 15.22 3.40 11.69
CA LEU A 125 16.57 2.88 11.97
C LEU A 125 16.80 2.66 13.48
N HIS A 126 16.11 3.41 14.33
CA HIS A 126 16.35 3.40 15.79
C HIS A 126 15.29 2.65 16.58
N TYR A 127 14.02 2.75 16.17
CA TYR A 127 12.86 2.25 16.94
C TYR A 127 11.96 1.33 16.12
N ALA A 128 12.44 0.83 14.98
CA ALA A 128 11.71 -0.07 14.09
C ALA A 128 10.29 0.44 13.74
N VAL A 129 10.14 1.76 13.56
CA VAL A 129 8.90 2.37 13.04
C VAL A 129 8.78 2.07 11.55
N GLN A 130 8.45 0.81 11.25
CA GLN A 130 8.43 0.25 9.91
C GLN A 130 7.53 -0.98 9.81
N LEU A 131 6.89 -1.12 8.65
CA LEU A 131 6.09 -2.28 8.28
C LEU A 131 6.28 -2.60 6.80
N PHE A 132 5.88 -3.80 6.40
CA PHE A 132 5.98 -4.23 5.01
C PHE A 132 4.82 -5.14 4.62
N GLU A 133 4.64 -5.28 3.31
CA GLU A 133 3.74 -6.26 2.72
C GLU A 133 4.46 -7.22 1.78
N GLY A 134 3.77 -8.29 1.40
CA GLY A 134 4.28 -9.27 0.45
C GLY A 134 3.17 -9.88 -0.38
N MET A 135 3.18 -9.57 -1.68
CA MET A 135 2.26 -10.15 -2.66
C MET A 135 2.99 -10.42 -3.97
N LYS A 136 2.29 -10.99 -4.95
CA LYS A 136 2.89 -11.46 -6.19
C LYS A 136 2.05 -11.10 -7.41
N ALA A 137 2.74 -10.79 -8.50
CA ALA A 137 2.21 -10.77 -9.85
C ALA A 137 2.62 -12.04 -10.60
N TYR A 138 1.70 -12.59 -11.39
CA TYR A 138 1.87 -13.84 -12.11
C TYR A 138 1.58 -13.64 -13.59
N TRP A 139 2.39 -14.24 -14.44
CA TRP A 139 2.11 -14.34 -15.87
C TRP A 139 1.08 -15.45 -16.12
N GLY A 140 -0.05 -15.12 -16.72
CA GLY A 140 -1.05 -16.11 -17.12
C GLY A 140 -0.72 -16.73 -18.48
N GLN A 141 -1.17 -17.97 -18.70
CA GLN A 141 -1.07 -18.66 -19.99
C GLN A 141 -1.82 -17.92 -21.13
N ASP A 142 -2.74 -17.01 -20.80
CA ASP A 142 -3.44 -16.14 -21.74
C ASP A 142 -2.70 -14.82 -22.03
N GLY A 143 -1.44 -14.71 -21.61
CA GLY A 143 -0.59 -13.54 -21.83
C GLY A 143 -0.91 -12.33 -20.94
N ARG A 144 -1.72 -12.52 -19.88
CA ARG A 144 -2.12 -11.43 -18.96
C ARG A 144 -1.45 -11.57 -17.60
N VAL A 145 -0.97 -10.45 -17.06
CA VAL A 145 -0.45 -10.36 -15.68
C VAL A 145 -1.60 -10.26 -14.68
N ARG A 146 -1.49 -10.97 -13.55
CA ARG A 146 -2.51 -10.97 -12.48
C ARG A 146 -1.91 -10.82 -11.10
N LEU A 147 -2.60 -10.10 -10.24
CA LEU A 147 -2.35 -10.06 -8.80
C LEU A 147 -3.29 -11.02 -8.06
N PHE A 148 -2.80 -11.70 -7.04
CA PHE A 148 -3.62 -12.60 -6.23
C PHE A 148 -4.12 -11.93 -4.95
N ARG A 149 -5.44 -11.68 -4.88
CA ARG A 149 -6.15 -11.08 -3.73
C ARG A 149 -5.46 -9.82 -3.14
N PRO A 150 -5.03 -8.85 -3.97
CA PRO A 150 -4.18 -7.75 -3.52
C PRO A 150 -4.83 -6.90 -2.41
N MET A 151 -6.16 -6.71 -2.44
CA MET A 151 -6.88 -5.93 -1.43
C MET A 151 -6.78 -6.49 -0.01
N LEU A 152 -6.52 -7.80 0.17
CA LEU A 152 -6.25 -8.34 1.50
C LEU A 152 -4.91 -7.86 2.06
N ASN A 153 -3.92 -7.67 1.19
CA ASN A 153 -2.63 -7.08 1.57
C ASN A 153 -2.80 -5.61 1.93
N MET A 154 -3.60 -4.84 1.16
CA MET A 154 -3.90 -3.44 1.49
C MET A 154 -4.59 -3.30 2.85
N LYS A 155 -5.60 -4.13 3.14
CA LYS A 155 -6.27 -4.17 4.44
C LYS A 155 -5.31 -4.47 5.59
N ARG A 156 -4.40 -5.45 5.40
CA ARG A 156 -3.40 -5.82 6.42
C ARG A 156 -2.31 -4.75 6.59
N MET A 157 -1.91 -4.08 5.51
CA MET A 157 -0.96 -2.96 5.55
C MET A 157 -1.54 -1.79 6.34
N LEU A 158 -2.82 -1.44 6.11
CA LEU A 158 -3.51 -0.39 6.86
C LEU A 158 -3.61 -0.72 8.36
N LYS A 159 -4.01 -1.95 8.71
CA LYS A 159 -4.01 -2.40 10.11
C LYS A 159 -2.62 -2.28 10.76
N SER A 160 -1.57 -2.64 10.02
CA SER A 160 -0.20 -2.56 10.51
C SER A 160 0.25 -1.09 10.65
N ALA A 161 -0.18 -0.19 9.75
CA ALA A 161 0.14 1.23 9.79
C ALA A 161 -0.49 1.92 11.00
N GLU A 162 -1.76 1.60 11.28
CA GLU A 162 -2.45 2.05 12.49
C GLU A 162 -1.72 1.60 13.76
N ARG A 163 -1.39 0.30 13.85
CA ARG A 163 -0.66 -0.26 15.01
C ARG A 163 0.72 0.38 15.21
N ALA A 164 1.37 0.80 14.12
CA ALA A 164 2.67 1.44 14.12
C ALA A 164 2.62 2.99 14.27
N CYS A 165 1.42 3.57 14.43
CA CYS A 165 1.21 5.03 14.45
C CYS A 165 1.70 5.76 13.19
N LEU A 166 1.83 5.05 12.07
CA LEU A 166 2.21 5.59 10.76
C LEU A 166 0.98 6.23 10.07
N PRO A 167 1.17 7.12 9.08
CA PRO A 167 0.05 7.73 8.38
C PRO A 167 -0.80 6.68 7.65
N SER A 168 -2.12 6.83 7.75
CA SER A 168 -3.08 6.06 6.96
C SER A 168 -3.06 6.51 5.50
N PHE A 169 -3.58 5.68 4.60
CA PHE A 169 -3.66 5.94 3.16
C PHE A 169 -4.89 5.23 2.56
N ASP A 170 -5.24 5.57 1.32
CA ASP A 170 -6.27 4.83 0.59
C ASP A 170 -5.67 3.56 -0.04
N GLY A 171 -6.23 2.41 0.32
CA GLY A 171 -5.76 1.11 -0.17
C GLY A 171 -6.01 0.88 -1.66
N GLU A 172 -7.06 1.49 -2.23
CA GLU A 172 -7.35 1.39 -3.67
C GLU A 172 -6.37 2.24 -4.47
N GLU A 173 -6.07 3.45 -4.01
CA GLU A 173 -5.08 4.34 -4.65
C GLU A 173 -3.67 3.74 -4.63
N LEU A 174 -3.24 3.17 -3.48
CA LEU A 174 -1.96 2.48 -3.41
C LEU A 174 -1.92 1.26 -4.36
N LEU A 175 -3.02 0.51 -4.44
CA LEU A 175 -3.09 -0.64 -5.34
C LEU A 175 -3.00 -0.22 -6.81
N GLU A 176 -3.64 0.89 -7.19
CA GLU A 176 -3.55 1.44 -8.53
C GLU A 176 -2.13 1.93 -8.85
N CYS A 177 -1.43 2.56 -7.89
CA CYS A 177 -0.01 2.89 -8.04
C CYS A 177 0.87 1.64 -8.24
N ILE A 178 0.62 0.58 -7.47
CA ILE A 178 1.32 -0.71 -7.61
C ILE A 178 1.03 -1.32 -8.98
N ARG A 179 -0.21 -1.25 -9.46
CA ARG A 179 -0.59 -1.73 -10.80
C ARG A 179 0.21 -1.01 -11.89
N LYS A 180 0.32 0.33 -11.81
CA LYS A 180 1.11 1.14 -12.76
C LYS A 180 2.62 0.84 -12.67
N LEU A 181 3.15 0.57 -11.48
CA LEU A 181 4.54 0.13 -11.32
C LEU A 181 4.77 -1.23 -11.98
N VAL A 182 3.90 -2.21 -11.74
CA VAL A 182 3.98 -3.55 -12.38
C VAL A 182 3.79 -3.46 -13.89
N GLU A 183 2.96 -2.55 -14.39
CA GLU A 183 2.80 -2.28 -15.82
C GLU A 183 4.07 -1.67 -16.44
N THR A 184 4.73 -0.77 -15.71
CA THR A 184 6.01 -0.17 -16.13
C THR A 184 7.10 -1.22 -16.24
N ASP A 185 7.16 -2.15 -15.28
CA ASP A 185 8.13 -3.24 -15.23
C ASP A 185 7.53 -4.59 -15.68
N GLN A 186 6.54 -4.59 -16.57
CA GLN A 186 5.78 -5.81 -16.90
C GLN A 186 6.67 -6.93 -17.45
N ASP A 187 7.73 -6.59 -18.19
CA ASP A 187 8.67 -7.55 -18.76
C ASP A 187 9.51 -8.28 -17.71
N TRP A 188 9.51 -7.81 -16.46
CA TRP A 188 10.13 -8.49 -15.33
C TRP A 188 9.26 -9.58 -14.73
N VAL A 189 7.98 -9.67 -15.11
CA VAL A 189 7.10 -10.77 -14.67
C VAL A 189 7.54 -12.06 -15.37
N PRO A 190 8.07 -13.06 -14.64
CA PRO A 190 8.58 -14.28 -15.27
C PRO A 190 7.50 -14.99 -16.08
N ARG A 191 7.81 -15.32 -17.34
CA ARG A 191 6.95 -16.12 -18.22
C ARG A 191 7.12 -17.61 -17.91
N SER A 192 6.79 -17.99 -16.67
CA SER A 192 6.94 -19.36 -16.17
C SER A 192 5.85 -19.67 -15.15
N ASP A 193 5.33 -20.89 -15.19
CA ASP A 193 4.34 -21.39 -14.22
C ASP A 193 4.94 -21.63 -12.82
N SER A 194 6.29 -21.67 -12.71
CA SER A 194 7.01 -21.92 -11.46
C SER A 194 7.67 -20.67 -10.86
N ALA A 195 7.42 -19.48 -11.43
CA ALA A 195 8.01 -18.22 -10.98
C ALA A 195 6.98 -17.08 -10.96
N SER A 196 7.34 -15.97 -10.32
CA SER A 196 6.44 -14.84 -10.11
C SER A 196 7.24 -13.57 -9.87
N LEU A 197 6.62 -12.40 -10.03
CA LEU A 197 7.20 -11.13 -9.61
C LEU A 197 6.71 -10.81 -8.19
N TYR A 198 7.62 -10.81 -7.23
CA TYR A 198 7.30 -10.45 -5.87
C TYR A 198 7.23 -8.93 -5.71
N ILE A 199 6.19 -8.46 -5.05
CA ILE A 199 5.89 -7.05 -4.81
C ILE A 199 6.07 -6.79 -3.32
N ARG A 200 6.95 -5.84 -2.98
CA ARG A 200 7.30 -5.47 -1.61
C ARG A 200 6.94 -4.01 -1.32
N PRO A 201 5.69 -3.72 -0.91
CA PRO A 201 5.37 -2.45 -0.29
C PRO A 201 6.01 -2.34 1.09
N VAL A 202 6.51 -1.16 1.42
CA VAL A 202 7.13 -0.84 2.70
C VAL A 202 6.70 0.55 3.11
N LEU A 203 6.42 0.75 4.41
CA LEU A 203 6.15 2.06 4.99
C LEU A 203 7.05 2.26 6.20
N ILE A 204 7.85 3.32 6.19
CA ILE A 204 8.83 3.64 7.23
C ILE A 204 8.62 5.05 7.80
N GLY A 205 8.87 5.22 9.09
CA GLY A 205 8.94 6.54 9.73
C GLY A 205 10.32 7.17 9.52
N THR A 206 10.35 8.38 8.96
CA THR A 206 11.56 9.15 8.61
C THR A 206 11.75 10.38 9.50
N GLU A 207 11.25 10.32 10.74
CA GLU A 207 11.37 11.38 11.74
C GLU A 207 12.85 11.69 12.02
N PRO A 208 13.33 12.93 11.83
CA PRO A 208 14.74 13.29 11.98
C PRO A 208 15.08 13.65 13.44
N SER A 209 14.57 12.90 14.40
CA SER A 209 14.84 13.13 15.82
C SER A 209 14.84 11.81 16.61
N LEU A 210 15.61 11.79 17.71
CA LEU A 210 15.71 10.64 18.61
C LEU A 210 14.59 10.60 19.66
N GLY A 211 13.62 11.51 19.60
CA GLY A 211 12.46 11.44 20.48
C GLY A 211 11.60 10.24 20.10
N VAL A 212 11.28 9.38 21.07
CA VAL A 212 10.34 8.26 20.86
C VAL A 212 8.91 8.82 20.84
N LYS A 213 8.41 9.10 19.64
CA LYS A 213 7.09 9.71 19.41
C LYS A 213 6.50 9.23 18.09
N LYS A 214 5.23 9.55 17.86
CA LYS A 214 4.60 9.39 16.54
C LYS A 214 5.41 10.16 15.49
N PRO A 215 5.79 9.54 14.35
CA PRO A 215 6.57 10.23 13.34
C PRO A 215 5.76 11.35 12.68
N SER A 216 6.40 12.50 12.46
CA SER A 216 5.86 13.62 11.66
C SER A 216 6.29 13.54 10.19
N ARG A 217 7.12 12.56 9.83
CA ARG A 217 7.57 12.27 8.46
C ARG A 217 7.58 10.77 8.21
N ALA A 218 7.15 10.36 7.02
CA ALA A 218 7.17 8.95 6.62
C ALA A 218 7.46 8.83 5.12
N LEU A 219 7.87 7.62 4.73
CA LEU A 219 8.09 7.25 3.33
C LEU A 219 7.42 5.90 3.06
N LEU A 220 6.50 5.89 2.11
CA LEU A 220 6.00 4.67 1.48
C LEU A 220 6.82 4.38 0.23
N TYR A 221 7.26 3.15 0.04
CA TYR A 221 7.88 2.73 -1.21
C TYR A 221 7.50 1.30 -1.60
N VAL A 222 7.62 0.98 -2.88
CA VAL A 222 7.39 -0.38 -3.41
C VAL A 222 8.53 -0.76 -4.33
N ILE A 223 9.13 -1.91 -4.05
CA ILE A 223 10.15 -2.54 -4.90
C ILE A 223 9.64 -3.88 -5.42
N LEU A 224 10.09 -4.25 -6.62
CA LEU A 224 9.72 -5.50 -7.27
C LEU A 224 10.95 -6.39 -7.41
N SER A 225 10.76 -7.70 -7.30
CA SER A 225 11.84 -8.69 -7.40
C SER A 225 11.34 -9.96 -8.06
N PRO A 226 11.91 -10.42 -9.18
CA PRO A 226 11.52 -11.70 -9.77
C PRO A 226 11.97 -12.84 -8.85
N VAL A 227 11.09 -13.81 -8.61
CA VAL A 227 11.35 -14.92 -7.70
C VAL A 227 10.93 -16.25 -8.34
N GLY A 228 11.82 -17.24 -8.26
CA GLY A 228 11.53 -18.61 -8.66
C GLY A 228 10.73 -19.38 -7.60
N SER A 229 10.67 -20.69 -7.77
CA SER A 229 10.08 -21.58 -6.76
C SER A 229 10.96 -21.64 -5.51
N TYR A 230 10.35 -21.50 -4.33
CA TYR A 230 11.04 -21.69 -3.05
C TYR A 230 11.51 -23.13 -2.85
N PHE A 231 10.73 -24.07 -3.38
CA PHE A 231 11.05 -25.48 -3.36
C PHE A 231 11.51 -25.82 -4.77
N SER A 232 12.81 -26.11 -4.95
CA SER A 232 13.21 -26.87 -6.13
C SER A 232 12.32 -28.12 -6.17
N THR A 233 12.02 -28.63 -7.36
CA THR A 233 11.19 -29.83 -7.56
C THR A 233 11.67 -31.09 -6.80
N SER A 234 12.76 -31.00 -6.03
CA SER A 234 13.10 -31.98 -5.01
C SER A 234 12.10 -31.95 -3.85
N THR A 235 11.44 -33.07 -3.65
CA THR A 235 10.57 -33.44 -2.52
C THR A 235 11.27 -33.46 -1.16
N LYS A 236 12.34 -32.68 -0.96
CA LYS A 236 13.08 -32.65 0.30
C LYS A 236 12.22 -31.97 1.37
N PRO A 237 11.81 -32.69 2.42
CA PRO A 237 11.09 -32.07 3.52
C PRO A 237 11.98 -31.07 4.26
N LEU A 238 11.34 -30.06 4.85
CA LEU A 238 12.02 -29.13 5.74
C LEU A 238 12.13 -29.73 7.15
N SER A 239 13.31 -29.62 7.76
CA SER A 239 13.48 -29.88 9.20
C SER A 239 13.07 -28.64 9.99
N LEU A 240 12.19 -28.81 10.98
CA LEU A 240 11.76 -27.73 11.87
C LEU A 240 12.54 -27.82 13.19
N TRP A 241 13.07 -26.69 13.66
CA TRP A 241 13.70 -26.57 14.97
C TRP A 241 12.68 -26.01 15.97
N ALA A 242 12.34 -26.82 16.98
CA ALA A 242 11.34 -26.49 17.99
C ALA A 242 11.99 -26.38 19.37
N ASP A 243 12.24 -25.14 19.81
CA ASP A 243 12.78 -24.84 21.14
C ASP A 243 11.83 -23.86 21.86
N PRO A 244 11.19 -24.27 22.97
CA PRO A 244 10.23 -23.43 23.69
C PRO A 244 10.85 -22.19 24.35
N LYS A 245 12.20 -22.08 24.39
CA LYS A 245 12.91 -20.88 24.85
C LYS A 245 12.60 -19.65 24.00
N TYR A 246 12.28 -19.82 22.72
CA TYR A 246 12.05 -18.71 21.80
C TYR A 246 10.56 -18.51 21.54
N ILE A 247 10.06 -17.32 21.88
CA ILE A 247 8.67 -16.94 21.67
C ILE A 247 8.59 -15.89 20.56
N ARG A 248 7.96 -16.24 19.45
CA ARG A 248 7.81 -15.35 18.27
C ARG A 248 6.89 -14.15 18.55
N ALA A 249 5.83 -14.35 19.34
CA ALA A 249 4.83 -13.34 19.65
C ALA A 249 4.05 -13.71 20.92
N TRP A 250 3.47 -12.73 21.59
CA TRP A 250 2.68 -12.91 22.83
C TRP A 250 1.38 -12.10 22.78
N LYS A 251 0.42 -12.43 23.67
CA LYS A 251 -0.83 -11.67 23.82
C LYS A 251 -0.53 -10.23 24.23
N GLY A 252 -1.14 -9.27 23.56
CA GLY A 252 -0.85 -7.84 23.73
C GLY A 252 0.31 -7.31 22.89
N GLY A 253 1.10 -8.19 22.24
CA GLY A 253 2.17 -7.82 21.33
C GLY A 253 1.69 -7.34 19.95
N THR A 254 2.56 -7.45 18.94
CA THR A 254 2.34 -6.99 17.56
C THR A 254 2.38 -8.12 16.53
N GLY A 255 2.41 -9.38 16.96
CA GLY A 255 2.66 -10.54 16.11
C GLY A 255 1.55 -10.92 15.12
N ASP A 256 0.42 -10.18 15.13
CA ASP A 256 -0.69 -10.24 14.16
C ASP A 256 -0.65 -9.10 13.12
N CYS A 257 0.37 -8.23 13.21
CA CYS A 257 0.68 -7.15 12.28
C CYS A 257 2.01 -7.46 11.57
N LYS A 258 2.20 -6.91 10.37
CA LYS A 258 3.39 -7.16 9.55
C LYS A 258 4.45 -6.07 9.75
N MET A 259 4.77 -5.82 11.02
CA MET A 259 5.79 -4.86 11.46
C MET A 259 7.18 -5.50 11.40
N GLY A 260 8.22 -4.68 11.32
CA GLY A 260 9.60 -5.17 11.21
C GLY A 260 10.24 -5.62 12.52
N GLY A 261 9.78 -5.10 13.66
CA GLY A 261 10.30 -5.43 15.00
C GLY A 261 9.70 -6.67 15.63
#